data_AF-A0A6J6RAY9-F1
#
_entry.id   AF-A0A6J6RAY9-F1
#
_cell.length_a   1.000
_cell.length_b   1.000
_cell.length_c   1.000
_cell.angle_alpha   90.00
_cell.angle_beta   90.00
_cell.angle_gamma   90.00
#
_symmetry.space_group_name_H-M   'P 1'
#
loop_
_entity.id
_entity.type
_entity.pdbx_description
1 polymer ?
#
loop_
_entity_poly.entity_id
_entity_poly.type
_entity_poly.pdbx_seq_one_letter_code
_entity_poly.pdbx_strand_id
1 'polypeptide(L)'
;MDGIREPVSPALAAVLRSAVFQLATTERRRVLPTLLHVGRPGGREVVFGASADDGPWDQSLRTDVVAAMLHRCGPDPLIWLTRHGPLVDQDDDLAWLAAARAAAAEAEIPLTMVVVNRHGWRDPRTGVGRTWRRPRRR
;
A
#
# COMPACT_ATOMS: atom_id res chain seq x y z
N MET A 1 -16.52 -7.75 -8.13
CA MET A 1 -15.26 -7.54 -8.90
C MET A 1 -14.41 -6.59 -8.08
N ASP A 2 -13.50 -7.12 -7.27
CA ASP A 2 -12.87 -6.34 -6.20
C ASP A 2 -11.87 -5.30 -6.73
N GLY A 3 -11.55 -4.31 -5.88
CA GLY A 3 -10.57 -3.26 -6.16
C GLY A 3 -11.13 -1.93 -6.68
N ILE A 4 -10.23 -0.95 -6.84
CA ILE A 4 -10.54 0.42 -7.23
C ILE A 4 -11.00 0.46 -8.69
N ARG A 5 -12.09 1.19 -8.96
CA ARG A 5 -12.69 1.37 -10.29
C ARG A 5 -12.72 2.83 -10.70
N GLU A 6 -12.81 3.06 -12.01
CA GLU A 6 -13.11 4.38 -12.55
C GLU A 6 -14.62 4.63 -12.54
N PRO A 7 -15.07 5.87 -12.24
CA PRO A 7 -14.25 6.99 -11.78
C PRO A 7 -13.82 6.83 -10.31
N VAL A 8 -12.55 7.15 -10.01
CA VAL A 8 -12.06 7.15 -8.62
C VAL A 8 -12.74 8.27 -7.82
N SER A 9 -13.31 7.95 -6.66
CA SER A 9 -13.99 8.95 -5.83
C SER A 9 -13.03 10.08 -5.41
N PRO A 10 -13.49 11.34 -5.33
CA PRO A 10 -12.63 12.47 -4.95
C PRO A 10 -11.94 12.28 -3.59
N ALA A 11 -12.65 11.67 -2.62
CA ALA A 11 -12.12 11.40 -1.29
C ALA A 11 -10.96 10.38 -1.34
N LEU A 12 -11.14 9.26 -2.05
CA LEU A 12 -10.10 8.25 -2.21
C LEU A 12 -8.91 8.82 -3.00
N ALA A 13 -9.17 9.58 -4.08
CA ALA A 13 -8.13 10.22 -4.86
C ALA A 13 -7.28 11.20 -4.01
N ALA A 14 -7.89 11.94 -3.08
CA ALA A 14 -7.18 12.81 -2.16
C ALA A 14 -6.29 12.04 -1.18
N VAL A 15 -6.81 10.96 -0.58
CA VAL A 15 -6.05 10.09 0.33
C VAL A 15 -4.85 9.47 -0.38
N LEU A 16 -5.05 8.89 -1.56
CA LEU A 16 -3.98 8.25 -2.33
C LEU A 16 -2.93 9.25 -2.79
N ARG A 17 -3.34 10.46 -3.20
CA ARG A 17 -2.40 11.54 -3.53
C ARG A 17 -1.59 11.98 -2.30
N SER A 18 -2.17 11.97 -1.11
CA SER A 18 -1.45 12.27 0.13
C SER A 18 -0.34 11.25 0.37
N ALA A 19 -0.61 9.95 0.19
CA ALA A 19 0.41 8.90 0.31
C ALA A 19 1.60 9.13 -0.64
N VAL A 20 1.32 9.42 -1.92
CA VAL A 20 2.36 9.75 -2.91
C VAL A 20 3.16 10.99 -2.50
N PHE A 21 2.46 12.04 -2.06
CA PHE A 21 3.11 13.29 -1.65
C PHE A 21 4.01 13.10 -0.44
N GLN A 22 3.56 12.36 0.57
CA GLN A 22 4.37 12.04 1.75
C GLN A 22 5.62 11.29 1.32
N LEU A 23 5.48 10.18 0.58
CA LEU A 23 6.63 9.41 0.11
C LEU A 23 7.59 10.27 -0.72
N ALA A 24 7.08 11.13 -1.61
CA ALA A 24 7.91 12.01 -2.43
C ALA A 24 8.65 13.11 -1.65
N THR A 25 8.21 13.45 -0.43
CA THR A 25 8.78 14.55 0.38
C THR A 25 9.60 14.09 1.56
N THR A 26 9.24 12.98 2.19
CA THR A 26 9.96 12.43 3.35
C THR A 26 11.15 11.59 2.93
N GLU A 27 11.09 10.96 1.75
CA GLU A 27 12.10 10.00 1.34
C GLU A 27 13.21 10.64 0.50
N ARG A 28 14.45 10.46 0.97
CA ARG A 28 15.66 11.03 0.35
C ARG A 28 16.62 9.96 -0.15
N ARG A 29 16.42 8.69 0.21
CA ARG A 29 17.30 7.57 -0.15
C ARG A 29 17.06 7.15 -1.61
N ARG A 30 18.13 6.67 -2.26
CA ARG A 30 18.08 6.19 -3.65
C ARG A 30 17.53 4.77 -3.78
N VAL A 31 17.64 3.97 -2.72
CA VAL A 31 17.10 2.60 -2.64
C VAL A 31 16.25 2.54 -1.37
N LEU A 32 14.98 2.20 -1.53
CA LEU A 32 14.03 2.02 -0.45
C LEU A 32 13.88 0.53 -0.16
N PRO A 33 13.88 0.10 1.12
CA PRO A 33 13.25 -1.17 1.45
C PRO A 33 11.76 -1.08 1.11
N THR A 34 11.16 -2.20 0.69
CA THR A 34 9.71 -2.28 0.53
C THR A 34 9.07 -2.13 1.90
N LEU A 35 8.23 -1.12 2.09
CA LEU A 35 7.50 -0.92 3.34
C LEU A 35 6.02 -1.22 3.11
N LEU A 36 5.44 -2.00 4.01
CA LEU A 36 4.01 -2.19 4.12
C LEU A 36 3.47 -1.20 5.15
N HIS A 37 2.41 -0.50 4.77
CA HIS A 37 1.71 0.46 5.62
C HIS A 37 0.26 0.05 5.76
N VAL A 38 -0.30 0.25 6.95
CA VAL A 38 -1.72 0.02 7.25
C VAL A 38 -2.24 1.19 8.07
N GLY A 39 -3.34 1.80 7.64
CA GLY A 39 -3.99 2.91 8.34
C GLY A 39 -4.41 4.03 7.40
N ARG A 40 -4.09 5.29 7.74
CA ARG A 40 -4.47 6.46 6.94
C ARG A 40 -3.24 7.29 6.56
N PRO A 41 -2.98 7.52 5.25
CA PRO A 41 -1.96 8.47 4.81
C PRO A 41 -2.17 9.86 5.44
N GLY A 42 -1.12 10.42 6.03
CA GLY A 42 -1.16 11.71 6.75
C GLY A 42 -1.77 11.64 8.15
N GLY A 43 -2.18 10.45 8.61
CA GLY A 43 -2.75 10.21 9.93
C GLY A 43 -2.03 9.09 10.67
N ARG A 44 -2.78 8.36 11.50
CA ARG A 44 -2.26 7.19 12.22
C ARG A 44 -2.07 6.02 11.25
N GLU A 45 -0.87 5.44 11.28
CA GLU A 45 -0.50 4.26 10.52
C GLU A 45 0.39 3.34 11.34
N VAL A 46 0.43 2.07 10.94
CA VAL A 46 1.44 1.09 11.33
C VAL A 46 2.27 0.81 10.10
N VAL A 47 3.59 0.79 10.26
CA VAL A 47 4.55 0.56 9.18
C VAL A 47 5.37 -0.66 9.51
N PHE A 48 5.51 -1.56 8.55
CA PHE A 48 6.35 -2.74 8.61
C PHE A 48 7.36 -2.69 7.47
N GLY A 49 8.64 -2.82 7.78
CA GLY A 49 9.69 -2.90 6.77
C GLY A 49 10.00 -4.35 6.46
N ALA A 50 9.73 -4.78 5.23
CA ALA A 50 10.17 -6.08 4.74
C ALA A 50 11.53 -5.89 4.07
N SER A 51 12.61 -6.29 4.74
CA SER A 51 13.92 -6.32 4.10
C SER A 51 14.05 -7.57 3.23
N ALA A 52 14.67 -7.44 2.06
CA ALA A 52 15.07 -8.61 1.27
C ALA A 52 16.08 -9.49 2.03
N ASP A 53 16.79 -8.92 3.00
CA ASP A 53 17.76 -9.60 3.85
C ASP A 53 17.11 -10.45 4.96
N ASP A 54 15.79 -10.29 5.21
CA ASP A 54 15.07 -11.03 6.26
C ASP A 54 14.80 -12.51 5.89
N GLY A 55 15.26 -12.93 4.71
CA GLY A 55 15.03 -14.27 4.16
C GLY A 55 13.72 -14.37 3.37
N PRO A 56 13.41 -15.57 2.83
CA PRO A 56 12.18 -15.78 2.07
C PRO A 56 10.98 -15.71 3.01
N TRP A 57 10.17 -14.67 2.83
CA TRP A 57 8.85 -14.58 3.44
C TRP A 57 7.96 -15.64 2.81
N ASP A 58 7.32 -16.47 3.63
CA ASP A 58 6.23 -17.32 3.16
C ASP A 58 4.89 -16.58 3.22
N GLN A 59 3.85 -17.24 2.72
CA GLN A 59 2.52 -16.64 2.63
C GLN A 59 1.85 -16.50 3.99
N SER A 60 2.05 -17.47 4.91
CA SER A 60 1.49 -17.44 6.27
C SER A 60 2.03 -16.27 7.06
N LEU A 61 3.35 -16.08 7.06
CA LEU A 61 4.01 -15.03 7.82
C LEU A 61 3.61 -13.64 7.32
N ARG A 62 3.48 -13.44 6.00
CA ARG A 62 2.92 -12.18 5.46
C ARG A 62 1.50 -11.94 5.96
N THR A 63 0.67 -12.98 6.00
CA THR A 63 -0.73 -12.88 6.46
C THR A 63 -0.78 -12.48 7.93
N ASP A 64 0.03 -13.14 8.77
CA ASP A 64 0.13 -12.83 10.21
C ASP A 64 0.60 -11.39 10.45
N VAL A 65 1.59 -10.92 9.69
CA VAL A 65 2.04 -9.52 9.76
C VAL A 65 0.90 -8.57 9.41
N VAL A 66 0.18 -8.80 8.31
CA VAL A 66 -0.94 -7.92 7.93
C VAL A 66 -2.04 -7.96 8.99
N ALA A 67 -2.41 -9.13 9.50
CA ALA A 67 -3.42 -9.29 10.54
C ALA A 67 -3.03 -8.52 11.82
N ALA A 68 -1.77 -8.65 12.27
CA ALA A 68 -1.25 -7.93 13.41
C ALA A 68 -1.26 -6.40 13.21
N MET A 69 -0.96 -5.93 11.99
CA MET A 69 -1.05 -4.51 11.65
C MET A 69 -2.50 -4.01 11.63
N LEU A 70 -3.43 -4.77 11.03
CA LEU A 70 -4.85 -4.46 10.98
C LEU A 70 -5.43 -4.33 12.40
N HIS A 71 -5.10 -5.23 13.30
CA HIS A 71 -5.56 -5.21 14.70
C HIS A 71 -5.16 -3.93 15.45
N ARG A 72 -4.08 -3.28 15.03
CA ARG A 72 -3.54 -2.05 15.66
C ARG A 72 -4.11 -0.76 15.05
N CYS A 73 -4.86 -0.89 13.95
CA CYS A 73 -5.46 0.20 13.21
C CYS A 73 -6.95 0.36 13.56
N GLY A 74 -7.48 1.55 13.32
CA GLY A 74 -8.91 1.83 13.47
C GLY A 74 -9.74 1.27 12.31
N PRO A 75 -11.05 1.59 12.25
CA PRO A 75 -11.93 1.11 11.19
C PRO A 75 -11.47 1.57 9.80
N ASP A 76 -11.74 0.75 8.79
CA ASP A 76 -11.49 0.98 7.37
C ASP A 76 -10.06 1.41 7.00
N PRO A 77 -9.01 0.64 7.39
CA PRO A 77 -7.65 0.99 7.06
C PRO A 77 -7.36 0.85 5.56
N LEU A 78 -6.62 1.81 5.00
CA LEU A 78 -5.94 1.63 3.73
C LEU A 78 -4.67 0.80 3.96
N ILE A 79 -4.43 -0.17 3.09
CA ILE A 79 -3.15 -0.88 3.01
C ILE A 79 -2.37 -0.31 1.82
N TRP A 80 -1.10 0.04 2.00
CA TRP A 80 -0.27 0.42 0.87
C TRP A 80 1.16 -0.05 0.99
N LEU A 81 1.71 -0.51 -0.14
CA LEU A 81 3.13 -0.82 -0.26
C LEU A 81 3.86 0.39 -0.81
N THR A 82 4.94 0.82 -0.16
CA THR A 82 5.88 1.76 -0.75
C THR A 82 7.11 1.03 -1.26
N ARG A 83 7.47 1.29 -2.51
CA ARG A 83 8.70 0.74 -3.10
C ARG A 83 9.27 1.67 -4.16
N HIS A 84 10.53 1.42 -4.51
CA HIS A 84 11.18 2.04 -5.66
C HIS A 84 10.75 1.38 -6.98
N GLY A 85 11.06 2.03 -8.10
CA GLY A 85 10.88 1.48 -9.43
C GLY A 85 9.54 1.83 -10.10
N PRO A 86 9.27 1.26 -11.28
CA PRO A 86 8.06 1.54 -12.04
C PRO A 86 6.80 1.00 -11.33
N LEU A 87 5.66 1.68 -11.54
CA LEU A 87 4.33 1.22 -11.11
C LEU A 87 3.76 0.20 -12.09
N VAL A 88 4.41 -0.95 -12.14
CA VAL A 88 3.94 -2.18 -12.78
C VAL A 88 3.91 -3.26 -11.72
N ASP A 89 2.97 -4.20 -11.82
CA ASP A 89 2.88 -5.28 -10.84
C ASP A 89 4.18 -6.09 -10.80
N GLN A 90 4.59 -6.41 -9.58
CA GLN A 90 5.70 -7.32 -9.30
C GLN A 90 5.19 -8.49 -8.47
N ASP A 91 5.89 -9.61 -8.52
CA ASP A 91 5.48 -10.82 -7.80
C ASP A 91 5.35 -10.57 -6.29
N ASP A 92 6.23 -9.75 -5.71
CA ASP A 92 6.13 -9.39 -4.29
C ASP A 92 4.91 -8.51 -3.98
N ASP A 93 4.51 -7.61 -4.89
CA ASP A 93 3.26 -6.83 -4.74
C ASP A 93 2.04 -7.77 -4.68
N LEU A 94 2.05 -8.83 -5.51
CA LEU A 94 0.99 -9.82 -5.58
C LEU A 94 1.00 -10.77 -4.37
N ALA A 95 2.18 -11.13 -3.86
CA ALA A 95 2.31 -11.94 -2.64
C ALA A 95 1.75 -11.21 -1.42
N TRP A 96 2.09 -9.93 -1.25
CA TRP A 96 1.51 -9.08 -0.22
C TRP A 96 0.02 -8.83 -0.43
N LEU A 97 -0.44 -8.70 -1.67
CA LEU A 97 -1.88 -8.61 -1.96
C LEU A 97 -2.63 -9.88 -1.53
N ALA A 98 -2.08 -11.07 -1.79
CA ALA A 98 -2.67 -12.33 -1.37
C ALA A 98 -2.77 -12.40 0.16
N ALA A 99 -1.71 -12.01 0.86
CA ALA A 99 -1.67 -11.97 2.32
C ALA A 99 -2.69 -10.96 2.89
N ALA A 100 -2.74 -9.76 2.32
CA ALA A 100 -3.68 -8.73 2.73
C ALA A 100 -5.13 -9.14 2.49
N ARG A 101 -5.41 -9.88 1.41
CA ARG A 101 -6.73 -10.45 1.15
C ARG A 101 -7.13 -11.48 2.19
N ALA A 102 -6.22 -12.39 2.55
CA ALA A 102 -6.48 -13.40 3.58
C ALA A 102 -6.77 -12.73 4.95
N ALA A 103 -5.90 -11.83 5.38
CA ALA A 103 -6.05 -11.13 6.65
C ALA A 103 -7.31 -10.23 6.71
N ALA A 104 -7.64 -9.53 5.62
CA ALA A 104 -8.85 -8.71 5.55
C ALA A 104 -10.12 -9.56 5.57
N ALA A 105 -10.12 -10.72 4.91
CA ALA A 105 -11.24 -11.65 4.93
C ALA A 105 -11.46 -12.23 6.33
N GLU A 106 -10.39 -12.61 7.04
CA GLU A 106 -10.46 -13.08 8.43
C GLU A 106 -10.97 -12.01 9.39
N ALA A 107 -10.56 -10.75 9.19
CA ALA A 107 -11.03 -9.62 9.98
C ALA A 107 -12.40 -9.07 9.54
N GLU A 108 -13.03 -9.67 8.52
CA GLU A 108 -14.31 -9.24 7.93
C GLU A 108 -14.35 -7.76 7.49
N ILE A 109 -13.22 -7.23 7.01
CA ILE A 109 -13.11 -5.84 6.56
C ILE A 109 -12.98 -5.72 5.03
N PRO A 110 -13.48 -4.64 4.43
CA PRO A 110 -13.22 -4.35 3.02
C PRO A 110 -11.73 -4.10 2.75
N LEU A 111 -11.14 -4.84 1.81
CA LEU A 111 -9.75 -4.63 1.40
C LEU A 111 -9.61 -3.44 0.44
N THR A 112 -8.84 -2.42 0.83
CA THR A 112 -8.27 -1.46 -0.11
C THR A 112 -6.75 -1.53 -0.04
N MET A 113 -6.10 -2.01 -1.11
CA MET A 113 -4.65 -2.09 -1.22
C MET A 113 -4.15 -1.41 -2.49
N VAL A 114 -3.08 -0.63 -2.37
CA VAL A 114 -2.38 0.00 -3.50
C VAL A 114 -0.87 -0.12 -3.38
N VAL A 115 -0.17 -0.10 -4.51
CA VAL A 115 1.28 0.08 -4.58
C VAL A 115 1.56 1.54 -4.84
N VAL A 116 2.51 2.11 -4.12
CA VAL A 116 2.87 3.53 -4.14
C VAL A 116 4.36 3.69 -4.39
N ASN A 117 4.71 4.60 -5.28
CA ASN A 117 6.08 5.10 -5.41
C ASN A 117 6.06 6.64 -5.38
N ARG A 118 7.23 7.28 -5.47
CA ARG A 118 7.34 8.76 -5.42
C ARG A 118 6.62 9.50 -6.58
N HIS A 119 6.14 8.77 -7.58
CA HIS A 119 5.50 9.32 -8.77
C HIS A 119 4.02 8.99 -8.86
N GLY A 120 3.48 8.08 -8.05
CA GLY A 120 2.11 7.66 -8.24
C GLY A 120 1.68 6.50 -7.35
N TRP A 121 0.48 6.02 -7.64
CA TRP A 121 -0.07 4.81 -7.05
C TRP A 121 -0.76 3.96 -8.12
N ARG A 122 -0.89 2.66 -7.85
CA ARG A 122 -1.60 1.69 -8.69
C ARG A 122 -2.27 0.64 -7.83
N ASP A 123 -3.51 0.27 -8.15
CA ASP A 123 -4.18 -0.89 -7.57
C ASP A 123 -3.74 -2.16 -8.33
N PRO A 124 -3.06 -3.12 -7.69
CA PRO A 124 -2.60 -4.34 -8.35
C PRO A 124 -3.74 -5.26 -8.83
N ARG A 125 -4.97 -5.08 -8.31
CA ARG A 125 -6.13 -5.92 -8.65
C ARG A 125 -6.80 -5.48 -9.95
N THR A 126 -6.77 -4.19 -10.25
CA THR A 126 -7.52 -3.60 -11.37
C THR A 126 -6.64 -2.87 -12.37
N GLY A 127 -5.38 -2.58 -12.01
CA GLY A 127 -4.48 -1.75 -12.79
C GLY A 127 -4.80 -0.25 -12.76
N VAL A 128 -5.88 0.17 -12.11
CA VAL A 128 -6.25 1.57 -11.96
C VAL A 128 -5.16 2.28 -11.17
N GLY A 129 -4.71 3.44 -11.65
CA GLY A 129 -3.65 4.20 -11.01
C GLY A 129 -3.60 5.64 -11.47
N ARG A 130 -2.76 6.43 -10.81
CA ARG A 130 -2.47 7.82 -11.18
C ARG A 130 -1.00 8.10 -10.99
N THR A 131 -0.43 8.89 -11.90
CA THR A 131 0.96 9.33 -11.83
C THR A 131 1.08 10.84 -11.94
N TRP A 132 2.14 11.37 -11.34
CA TRP A 132 2.48 12.79 -11.29
C TRP A 132 3.98 12.97 -11.50
N ARG A 133 4.36 13.93 -12.34
CA ARG A 133 5.76 14.35 -12.48
C ARG A 133 6.30 15.05 -11.23
N ARG A 134 5.44 15.84 -10.56
CA ARG A 134 5.74 16.56 -9.32
C ARG A 134 4.49 16.57 -8.42
N PRO A 135 4.39 15.68 -7.43
CA PRO A 135 3.30 15.70 -6.46
C PRO A 135 3.32 17.02 -5.69
N ARG A 136 2.16 17.68 -5.55
CA ARG A 136 1.99 18.87 -4.72
C ARG A 136 0.92 18.59 -3.68
N ARG A 137 1.13 19.04 -2.44
CA ARG A 137 0.10 19.08 -1.40
C ARG A 137 -1.06 19.93 -1.92
N ARG A 138 -2.27 19.38 -1.86
CA ARG A 138 -3.50 20.07 -2.26
C ARG A 138 -4.38 20.23 -1.04
#